data_AF-A0A871BKM6-F1
#
_entry.id   AF-A0A871BKM6-F1
#
_cell.length_a   1.000
_cell.length_b   1.000
_cell.length_c   1.000
_cell.angle_alpha   90.00
_cell.angle_beta   90.00
_cell.angle_gamma   90.00
#
_symmetry.space_group_name_H-M   'P 1'
#
loop_
_entity.id
_entity.type
_entity.pdbx_description
1 polymer ?
#
loop_
_entity_poly.entity_id
_entity_poly.type
_entity_poly.pdbx_seq_one_letter_code
_entity_poly.pdbx_strand_id
1 'polypeptide(L)'
;MTDASLPVTQSAVKSFAERYMRSLGCTIEQRGDTWDVSVPEGADTQSLPDEFTVVCGTESDSPEENTELLHPESRLLHELLDEAVRRTPTGRIDLTAESTEIELPKWLRGGDVEVRNAEFAPYYDRSALVVLFRVSIETVSEYQREFLRVVALDARSGESLEGLERNFLRITSFTGDSPSGGQPSLGRENVRNLVDEGQRRVVDRVQGLIDEVHEEASRAADAEVEEFRQMQQQRIRELEERRESLSSKLDESRATIDASEQVERVEALKQRKQIKGELEELTTELSDLRRRRDQGFPERQKEIRQRHALDVKVSPLTATQVEYERGEIEIELGEEDVIQALTVGYGIGVGVTDSVQCTACGRELTQQNPLVSIIGGVNCDACY
;
A
#
# COMPACT_ATOMS: atom_id res chain seq x y z
N MET A 1 -8.20 14.30 1.67
CA MET A 1 -8.26 13.11 0.80
C MET A 1 -8.82 11.97 1.63
N THR A 2 -10.00 11.44 1.28
CA THR A 2 -10.57 10.27 1.93
C THR A 2 -10.05 9.05 1.20
N ASP A 3 -9.10 8.35 1.82
CA ASP A 3 -8.77 6.97 1.44
C ASP A 3 -10.04 6.16 1.69
N ALA A 4 -10.77 5.82 0.63
CA ALA A 4 -11.99 5.02 0.74
C ALA A 4 -11.56 3.60 1.09
N SER A 5 -11.34 3.32 2.37
CA SER A 5 -11.02 1.98 2.86
C SER A 5 -12.29 1.30 3.34
N LEU A 6 -12.63 0.14 2.77
CA LEU A 6 -13.65 -0.73 3.34
C LEU A 6 -13.03 -1.55 4.48
N PRO A 7 -13.67 -1.64 5.65
CA PRO A 7 -13.17 -2.47 6.74
C PRO A 7 -13.21 -3.95 6.33
N VAL A 8 -12.10 -4.66 6.49
CA VAL A 8 -12.03 -6.11 6.25
C VAL A 8 -12.58 -6.83 7.49
N THR A 9 -13.90 -6.96 7.56
CA THR A 9 -14.58 -7.67 8.65
C THR A 9 -14.62 -9.16 8.38
N GLN A 10 -14.72 -9.97 9.45
CA GLN A 10 -14.90 -11.42 9.33
C GLN A 10 -16.12 -11.78 8.45
N SER A 11 -17.20 -11.00 8.52
CA SER A 11 -18.38 -11.19 7.67
C SER A 11 -18.08 -10.98 6.19
N ALA A 12 -17.33 -9.92 5.84
CA ALA A 12 -16.94 -9.66 4.46
C ALA A 12 -16.04 -10.77 3.90
N VAL A 13 -15.10 -11.27 4.73
CA VAL A 13 -14.23 -12.41 4.39
C VAL A 13 -15.05 -13.67 4.10
N LYS A 14 -15.99 -14.03 4.99
CA LYS A 14 -16.89 -15.17 4.77
C LYS A 14 -17.70 -15.00 3.48
N SER A 15 -18.36 -13.85 3.31
CA SER A 15 -19.19 -13.60 2.12
C SER A 15 -18.41 -13.65 0.81
N PHE A 16 -17.19 -13.10 0.77
CA PHE A 16 -16.31 -13.20 -0.39
C PHE A 16 -15.93 -14.65 -0.68
N ALA A 17 -15.39 -15.37 0.31
CA ALA A 17 -14.90 -16.73 0.14
C ALA A 17 -16.02 -17.68 -0.33
N GLU A 18 -17.19 -17.60 0.30
CA GLU A 18 -18.37 -18.40 -0.08
C GLU A 18 -18.80 -18.11 -1.53
N ARG A 19 -18.92 -16.83 -1.89
CA ARG A 19 -19.36 -16.42 -3.24
C ARG A 19 -18.34 -16.82 -4.31
N TYR A 20 -17.06 -16.64 -4.04
CA TYR A 20 -16.00 -17.00 -4.97
C TYR A 20 -15.92 -18.51 -5.16
N MET A 21 -15.89 -19.31 -4.09
CA MET A 21 -15.88 -20.78 -4.20
C MET A 21 -17.13 -21.30 -4.92
N ARG A 22 -18.33 -20.75 -4.65
CA ARG A 22 -19.53 -21.11 -5.42
C ARG A 22 -19.42 -20.74 -6.90
N SER A 23 -18.76 -19.63 -7.24
CA SER A 23 -18.51 -19.26 -8.64
C SER A 23 -17.60 -20.25 -9.38
N LEU A 24 -16.77 -20.99 -8.64
CA LEU A 24 -15.96 -22.11 -9.16
C LEU A 24 -16.74 -23.41 -9.30
N GLY A 25 -18.00 -23.44 -8.85
CA GLY A 25 -18.84 -24.64 -8.80
C GLY A 25 -18.64 -25.48 -7.54
N CYS A 26 -17.91 -25.00 -6.54
CA CYS A 26 -17.72 -25.73 -5.29
C CYS A 26 -19.04 -25.88 -4.53
N THR A 27 -19.21 -27.04 -3.90
CA THR A 27 -20.31 -27.27 -2.95
C THR A 27 -19.80 -26.96 -1.54
N ILE A 28 -20.58 -26.21 -0.78
CA ILE A 28 -20.22 -25.75 0.56
C ILE A 28 -21.33 -26.17 1.52
N GLU A 29 -21.03 -27.09 2.44
CA GLU A 29 -21.90 -27.47 3.55
C GLU A 29 -21.50 -26.70 4.82
N GLN A 30 -22.37 -25.82 5.31
CA GLN A 30 -22.08 -25.01 6.49
C GLN A 30 -22.57 -25.71 7.77
N ARG A 31 -21.66 -25.93 8.72
CA ARG A 31 -21.89 -26.51 10.05
C ARG A 31 -21.37 -25.55 11.13
N GLY A 32 -22.18 -24.54 11.45
CA GLY A 32 -21.77 -23.48 12.39
C GLY A 32 -20.66 -22.61 11.79
N ASP A 33 -19.52 -22.55 12.46
CA ASP A 33 -18.32 -21.84 11.98
C ASP A 33 -17.40 -22.69 11.10
N THR A 34 -17.79 -23.93 10.80
CA THR A 34 -17.02 -24.84 9.95
C THR A 34 -17.74 -25.10 8.64
N TRP A 35 -17.02 -25.06 7.52
CA TRP A 35 -17.54 -25.39 6.18
C TRP A 35 -16.83 -26.61 5.62
N ASP A 36 -17.60 -27.61 5.21
CA ASP A 36 -17.07 -28.72 4.42
C ASP A 36 -17.18 -28.33 2.94
N VAL A 37 -16.04 -28.23 2.25
CA VAL A 37 -15.94 -27.76 0.87
C VAL A 37 -15.53 -28.90 -0.05
N SER A 38 -16.32 -29.14 -1.09
CA SER A 38 -16.01 -30.10 -2.15
C SER A 38 -15.83 -29.36 -3.47
N VAL A 39 -14.66 -29.54 -4.08
CA VAL A 39 -14.28 -28.97 -5.37
C VAL A 39 -14.62 -29.98 -6.48
N PRO A 40 -15.38 -29.60 -7.51
CA PRO A 40 -15.75 -30.54 -8.57
C PRO A 40 -14.54 -30.93 -9.43
N GLU A 41 -14.50 -32.19 -9.86
CA GLU A 41 -13.48 -32.69 -10.81
C GLU A 41 -13.51 -31.84 -12.10
N GLY A 42 -12.42 -31.14 -12.40
CA GLY A 42 -12.30 -30.24 -13.55
C GLY A 42 -12.61 -28.77 -13.25
N ALA A 43 -12.80 -28.39 -11.99
CA ALA A 43 -12.72 -26.98 -11.60
C ALA A 43 -11.35 -26.41 -12.02
N ASP A 44 -11.35 -25.24 -12.66
CA ASP A 44 -10.14 -24.58 -13.15
C ASP A 44 -9.31 -23.94 -12.01
N THR A 45 -9.26 -24.56 -10.82
CA THR A 45 -8.54 -24.07 -9.64
C THR A 45 -7.28 -24.90 -9.40
N GLN A 46 -6.17 -24.22 -9.12
CA GLN A 46 -4.91 -24.84 -8.71
C GLN A 46 -4.61 -24.61 -7.22
N SER A 47 -5.48 -23.87 -6.55
CA SER A 47 -5.24 -23.33 -5.21
C SER A 47 -6.02 -24.08 -4.13
N LEU A 48 -7.04 -24.87 -4.49
CA LEU A 48 -7.89 -25.57 -3.54
C LEU A 48 -7.71 -27.09 -3.63
N PRO A 49 -7.63 -27.80 -2.48
CA PRO A 49 -7.73 -29.26 -2.44
C PRO A 49 -9.10 -29.75 -2.91
N ASP A 50 -9.18 -31.00 -3.37
CA ASP A 50 -10.45 -31.62 -3.84
C ASP A 50 -11.54 -31.62 -2.74
N GLU A 51 -11.16 -31.95 -1.50
CA GLU A 51 -12.01 -31.89 -0.32
C GLU A 51 -11.22 -31.33 0.87
N PHE A 52 -11.78 -30.31 1.54
CA PHE A 52 -11.15 -29.69 2.71
C PHE A 52 -12.17 -29.00 3.60
N THR A 53 -11.76 -28.76 4.84
CA THR A 53 -12.59 -28.14 5.86
C THR A 53 -12.12 -26.71 6.12
N VAL A 54 -13.02 -25.73 6.09
CA VAL A 54 -12.74 -24.33 6.38
C VAL A 54 -13.27 -23.95 7.74
N VAL A 55 -12.42 -23.49 8.64
CA VAL A 55 -12.80 -22.99 9.97
C VAL A 55 -12.79 -21.47 9.96
N CYS A 56 -13.95 -20.87 10.20
CA CYS A 56 -14.17 -19.44 10.09
C CYS A 56 -13.96 -18.71 11.43
N GLY A 57 -12.72 -18.38 11.78
CA GLY A 57 -12.40 -17.65 13.01
C GLY A 57 -10.95 -17.78 13.44
N THR A 58 -10.67 -17.52 14.73
CA THR A 58 -9.32 -17.50 15.30
C THR A 58 -8.95 -18.76 16.11
N GLU A 59 -9.85 -19.74 16.25
CA GLU A 59 -9.58 -20.91 17.10
C GLU A 59 -9.68 -22.23 16.32
N SER A 60 -8.54 -22.92 16.23
CA SER A 60 -8.47 -24.35 16.53
C SER A 60 -7.09 -24.70 17.09
N ASP A 61 -7.08 -25.31 18.29
CA ASP A 61 -5.90 -26.00 18.79
C ASP A 61 -5.64 -27.19 17.85
N SER A 62 -4.57 -27.09 17.07
CA SER A 62 -4.13 -28.02 16.01
C SER A 62 -5.13 -28.22 14.84
N PRO A 63 -4.87 -27.66 13.64
CA PRO A 63 -5.65 -28.01 12.46
C PRO A 63 -5.43 -29.49 12.13
N GLU A 64 -6.52 -30.23 11.97
CA GLU A 64 -6.48 -31.58 11.38
C GLU A 64 -5.88 -31.48 9.96
N GLU A 65 -5.30 -32.58 9.44
CA GLU A 65 -4.89 -32.64 8.03
C GLU A 65 -6.09 -32.25 7.14
N ASN A 66 -5.90 -31.31 6.21
CA ASN A 66 -6.92 -30.68 5.36
C ASN A 66 -7.88 -29.68 6.02
N THR A 67 -7.49 -29.06 7.15
CA THR A 67 -8.22 -27.91 7.71
C THR A 67 -7.54 -26.58 7.40
N GLU A 68 -8.28 -25.63 6.83
CA GLU A 68 -7.82 -24.27 6.53
C GLU A 68 -8.57 -23.23 7.36
N LEU A 69 -7.86 -22.20 7.82
CA LEU A 69 -8.45 -21.08 8.56
C LEU A 69 -8.95 -20.00 7.60
N LEU A 70 -10.11 -19.41 7.91
CA LEU A 70 -10.67 -18.29 7.19
C LEU A 70 -10.87 -17.09 8.13
N HIS A 71 -9.96 -16.13 8.04
CA HIS A 71 -10.01 -14.83 8.71
C HIS A 71 -9.24 -13.79 7.85
N PRO A 72 -9.30 -12.48 8.15
CA PRO A 72 -8.71 -11.42 7.31
C PRO A 72 -7.22 -11.60 6.98
N GLU A 73 -6.47 -12.27 7.85
CA GLU A 73 -5.03 -12.51 7.71
C GLU A 73 -4.70 -13.94 7.30
N SER A 74 -5.71 -14.78 7.03
CA SER A 74 -5.48 -16.20 6.78
C SER A 74 -4.88 -16.46 5.40
N ARG A 75 -4.06 -17.51 5.29
CA ARG A 75 -3.44 -17.92 4.03
C ARG A 75 -4.48 -18.19 2.94
N LEU A 76 -5.53 -18.95 3.27
CA LEU A 76 -6.62 -19.29 2.36
C LEU A 76 -7.24 -18.04 1.72
N LEU A 77 -7.52 -16.99 2.51
CA LEU A 77 -8.10 -15.75 1.96
C LEU A 77 -7.17 -15.11 0.92
N HIS A 78 -5.87 -15.02 1.21
CA HIS A 78 -4.89 -14.44 0.30
C HIS A 78 -4.76 -15.26 -0.98
N GLU A 79 -4.75 -16.59 -0.89
CA GLU A 79 -4.71 -17.49 -2.04
C GLU A 79 -5.96 -17.32 -2.93
N LEU A 80 -7.15 -17.23 -2.32
CA LEU A 80 -8.42 -16.99 -3.04
C LEU A 80 -8.43 -15.62 -3.73
N LEU A 81 -7.97 -14.56 -3.05
CA LEU A 81 -7.90 -13.20 -3.61
C LEU A 81 -6.94 -13.16 -4.81
N ASP A 82 -5.75 -13.75 -4.65
CA ASP A 82 -4.75 -13.84 -5.69
C ASP A 82 -5.24 -14.62 -6.91
N GLU A 83 -5.96 -15.72 -6.69
CA GLU A 83 -6.58 -16.50 -7.77
C GLU A 83 -7.68 -15.69 -8.47
N ALA A 84 -8.54 -15.01 -7.72
CA ALA A 84 -9.62 -14.19 -8.27
C ALA A 84 -9.08 -13.08 -9.18
N VAL A 85 -8.01 -12.40 -8.75
CA VAL A 85 -7.34 -11.34 -9.53
C VAL A 85 -6.73 -11.91 -10.83
N ARG A 86 -6.12 -13.09 -10.78
CA ARG A 86 -5.52 -13.74 -11.96
C ARG A 86 -6.56 -14.19 -12.99
N ARG A 87 -7.71 -14.71 -12.53
CA ARG A 87 -8.76 -15.24 -13.40
C ARG A 87 -9.56 -14.16 -14.10
N THR A 88 -9.91 -13.10 -13.36
CA THR A 88 -10.82 -12.06 -13.86
C THR A 88 -10.18 -10.68 -13.72
N PRO A 89 -9.06 -10.40 -14.43
CA PRO A 89 -8.35 -9.13 -14.33
C PRO A 89 -9.12 -7.96 -14.97
N THR A 90 -10.14 -8.25 -15.79
CA THR A 90 -10.94 -7.25 -16.48
C THR A 90 -12.42 -7.43 -16.22
N GLY A 91 -13.12 -6.33 -15.97
CA GLY A 91 -14.57 -6.31 -15.78
C GLY A 91 -15.25 -5.20 -16.58
N ARG A 92 -16.58 -5.23 -16.58
CA ARG A 92 -17.42 -4.14 -17.05
C ARG A 92 -18.59 -3.95 -16.09
N ILE A 93 -18.97 -2.70 -15.88
CA ILE A 93 -20.08 -2.28 -15.04
C ILE A 93 -20.84 -1.17 -15.76
N ASP A 94 -22.16 -1.24 -15.78
CA ASP A 94 -23.03 -0.20 -16.30
C ASP A 94 -23.74 0.52 -15.13
N LEU A 95 -23.60 1.86 -15.07
CA LEU A 95 -24.17 2.72 -14.03
C LEU A 95 -25.27 3.59 -14.62
N THR A 96 -26.49 3.40 -14.10
CA THR A 96 -27.68 4.14 -14.53
C THR A 96 -28.34 4.81 -13.33
N ALA A 97 -29.15 5.83 -13.57
CA ALA A 97 -29.92 6.50 -12.53
C ALA A 97 -30.92 5.56 -11.83
N GLU A 98 -31.31 4.45 -12.46
CA GLU A 98 -32.18 3.44 -11.85
C GLU A 98 -31.44 2.54 -10.85
N SER A 99 -30.16 2.27 -11.11
CA SER A 99 -29.35 1.31 -10.34
C SER A 99 -28.38 1.96 -9.35
N THR A 100 -28.21 3.28 -9.41
CA THR A 100 -27.22 4.00 -8.62
C THR A 100 -27.82 5.23 -7.93
N GLU A 101 -27.60 5.33 -6.62
CA GLU A 101 -28.07 6.48 -5.83
C GLU A 101 -27.38 7.78 -6.27
N ILE A 102 -28.18 8.84 -6.38
CA ILE A 102 -27.70 10.19 -6.68
C ILE A 102 -27.06 10.78 -5.42
N GLU A 103 -25.75 11.04 -5.49
CA GLU A 103 -25.04 11.76 -4.44
C GLU A 103 -25.17 13.27 -4.58
N LEU A 104 -25.70 13.91 -3.54
CA LEU A 104 -25.72 15.37 -3.46
C LEU A 104 -24.31 15.95 -3.23
N PRO A 105 -23.95 17.06 -3.91
CA PRO A 105 -22.66 17.70 -3.73
C PRO A 105 -22.38 18.11 -2.28
N LYS A 106 -21.13 17.92 -1.84
CA LYS A 106 -20.73 18.17 -0.44
C LYS A 106 -20.81 19.65 -0.03
N TRP A 107 -20.76 20.58 -0.98
CA TRP A 107 -20.90 22.01 -0.71
C TRP A 107 -22.33 22.42 -0.35
N LEU A 108 -23.33 21.55 -0.51
CA LEU A 108 -24.71 21.75 -0.05
C LEU A 108 -24.93 21.46 1.44
N ARG A 109 -23.89 21.08 2.20
CA ARG A 109 -24.01 20.66 3.60
C ARG A 109 -23.81 21.79 4.62
N GLY A 110 -23.91 23.05 4.21
CA GLY A 110 -23.72 24.23 5.06
C GLY A 110 -24.93 25.17 5.06
N GLY A 111 -25.13 25.90 6.17
CA GLY A 111 -26.16 26.96 6.30
C GLY A 111 -27.58 26.46 6.55
N ASP A 112 -28.54 27.39 6.41
CA ASP A 112 -29.99 27.17 6.57
C ASP A 112 -30.67 26.76 5.24
N VAL A 113 -29.88 26.41 4.23
CA VAL A 113 -30.37 26.00 2.90
C VAL A 113 -30.67 24.50 2.89
N GLU A 114 -31.92 24.16 2.64
CA GLU A 114 -32.39 22.78 2.52
C GLU A 114 -32.50 22.35 1.06
N VAL A 115 -32.08 21.12 0.77
CA VAL A 115 -32.33 20.48 -0.54
C VAL A 115 -33.73 19.88 -0.51
N ARG A 116 -34.66 20.45 -1.30
CA ARG A 116 -36.06 19.99 -1.37
C ARG A 116 -36.25 18.86 -2.36
N ASN A 117 -35.56 18.94 -3.50
CA ASN A 117 -35.64 17.94 -4.55
C ASN A 117 -34.31 17.88 -5.32
N ALA A 118 -34.04 16.72 -5.93
CA ALA A 118 -32.89 16.53 -6.80
C ALA A 118 -33.27 15.54 -7.91
N GLU A 119 -33.36 16.04 -9.14
CA GLU A 119 -33.75 15.25 -10.31
C GLU A 119 -32.61 15.21 -11.32
N PHE A 120 -32.29 14.01 -11.80
CA PHE A 120 -31.25 13.80 -12.80
C PHE A 120 -31.86 13.58 -14.19
N ALA A 121 -31.36 14.33 -15.17
CA ALA A 121 -31.75 14.23 -16.57
C ALA A 121 -30.57 13.69 -17.40
N PRO A 122 -30.56 12.40 -17.78
CA PRO A 122 -29.49 11.83 -18.60
C PRO A 122 -29.55 12.32 -20.04
N TYR A 123 -28.38 12.63 -20.63
CA TYR A 123 -28.28 13.06 -22.03
C TYR A 123 -27.58 12.03 -22.92
N TYR A 124 -26.52 11.41 -22.42
CA TYR A 124 -25.73 10.44 -23.16
C TYR A 124 -24.89 9.58 -22.22
N ASP A 125 -24.52 8.41 -22.70
CA ASP A 125 -23.61 7.51 -22.00
C ASP A 125 -22.15 7.89 -22.25
N ARG A 126 -21.33 7.73 -21.22
CA ARG A 126 -19.88 7.87 -21.26
C ARG A 126 -19.23 6.58 -20.78
N SER A 127 -17.97 6.41 -21.14
CA SER A 127 -17.15 5.31 -20.67
C SER A 127 -15.94 5.83 -19.91
N ALA A 128 -15.60 5.11 -18.85
CA ALA A 128 -14.43 5.31 -18.02
C ALA A 128 -13.69 3.99 -17.84
N LEU A 129 -12.42 4.07 -17.50
CA LEU A 129 -11.62 2.96 -17.04
C LEU A 129 -11.28 3.19 -15.57
N VAL A 130 -11.69 2.25 -14.71
CA VAL A 130 -11.31 2.22 -13.31
C VAL A 130 -10.26 1.13 -13.12
N VAL A 131 -9.08 1.51 -12.64
CA VAL A 131 -7.96 0.60 -12.42
C VAL A 131 -7.62 0.55 -10.95
N LEU A 132 -7.54 -0.66 -10.41
CA LEU A 132 -7.03 -0.91 -9.06
C LEU A 132 -5.53 -1.19 -9.16
N PHE A 133 -4.71 -0.32 -8.58
CA PHE A 133 -3.27 -0.48 -8.50
C PHE A 133 -2.86 -1.00 -7.13
N ARG A 134 -1.92 -1.95 -7.10
CA ARG A 134 -1.13 -2.28 -5.92
C ARG A 134 0.14 -1.44 -5.94
N VAL A 135 0.36 -0.73 -4.85
CA VAL A 135 1.61 -0.01 -4.59
C VAL A 135 2.35 -0.78 -3.52
N SER A 136 3.52 -1.34 -3.87
CA SER A 136 4.47 -1.91 -2.92
C SER A 136 5.66 -0.97 -2.80
N ILE A 137 6.01 -0.61 -1.58
CA ILE A 137 7.23 0.12 -1.23
C ILE A 137 8.03 -0.81 -0.32
N GLU A 138 9.13 -1.33 -0.83
CA GLU A 138 10.00 -2.27 -0.15
C GLU A 138 11.38 -1.64 0.09
N THR A 139 11.92 -1.78 1.29
CA THR A 139 13.38 -1.71 1.50
C THR A 139 13.94 -3.12 1.45
N VAL A 140 15.19 -3.27 1.00
CA VAL A 140 15.82 -4.60 0.83
C VAL A 140 15.92 -5.39 2.15
N SER A 141 15.80 -4.75 3.32
CA SER A 141 16.03 -5.44 4.60
C SER A 141 14.99 -5.26 5.71
N GLU A 142 14.09 -4.28 5.68
CA GLU A 142 13.35 -3.92 6.92
C GLU A 142 11.88 -3.51 6.75
N TYR A 143 11.49 -2.90 5.63
CA TYR A 143 10.20 -2.25 5.51
C TYR A 143 9.48 -2.69 4.23
N GLN A 144 8.28 -3.22 4.38
CA GLN A 144 7.35 -3.44 3.28
C GLN A 144 6.05 -2.72 3.62
N ARG A 145 5.65 -1.78 2.77
CA ARG A 145 4.33 -1.14 2.82
C ARG A 145 3.59 -1.49 1.53
N GLU A 146 2.47 -2.17 1.67
CA GLU A 146 1.56 -2.44 0.56
C GLU A 146 0.22 -1.75 0.79
N PHE A 147 -0.28 -1.11 -0.26
CA PHE A 147 -1.62 -0.54 -0.24
C PHE A 147 -2.22 -0.49 -1.65
N LEU A 148 -3.54 -0.36 -1.68
CA LEU A 148 -4.31 -0.32 -2.91
C LEU A 148 -4.71 1.12 -3.25
N ARG A 149 -4.68 1.45 -4.53
CA ARG A 149 -5.11 2.76 -5.05
C ARG A 149 -6.01 2.57 -6.26
N VAL A 150 -7.21 3.12 -6.17
CA VAL A 150 -8.15 3.19 -7.29
C VAL A 150 -7.88 4.46 -8.08
N VAL A 151 -7.82 4.34 -9.40
CA VAL A 151 -7.80 5.49 -10.32
C VAL A 151 -8.91 5.31 -11.34
N ALA A 152 -9.70 6.36 -11.56
CA ALA A 152 -10.78 6.36 -12.54
C ALA A 152 -10.49 7.43 -13.59
N LEU A 153 -10.45 7.03 -14.85
CA LEU A 153 -10.13 7.90 -15.97
C LEU A 153 -11.25 7.88 -16.99
N ASP A 154 -11.67 9.05 -17.47
CA ASP A 154 -12.58 9.12 -18.62
C ASP A 154 -11.90 8.53 -19.86
N ALA A 155 -12.58 7.61 -20.55
CA ALA A 155 -11.95 6.82 -21.60
C ALA A 155 -11.61 7.64 -22.86
N ARG A 156 -12.21 8.83 -23.01
CA ARG A 156 -12.00 9.70 -24.18
C ARG A 156 -10.94 10.76 -23.91
N SER A 157 -11.01 11.42 -22.76
CA SER A 157 -10.16 12.55 -22.41
C SER A 157 -8.95 12.16 -21.55
N GLY A 158 -9.03 11.04 -20.83
CA GLY A 158 -8.06 10.67 -19.81
C GLY A 158 -8.18 11.51 -18.53
N GLU A 159 -9.19 12.36 -18.39
CA GLU A 159 -9.38 13.17 -17.17
C GLU A 159 -9.69 12.30 -15.95
N SER A 160 -9.27 12.74 -14.77
CA SER A 160 -9.51 12.01 -13.51
C SER A 160 -10.97 12.16 -13.08
N LEU A 161 -11.62 11.05 -12.77
CA LEU A 161 -12.98 11.01 -12.28
C LEU A 161 -12.96 10.70 -10.77
N GLU A 162 -12.52 11.66 -9.96
CA GLU A 162 -12.32 11.45 -8.51
C GLU A 162 -13.57 11.04 -7.74
N GLY A 163 -14.75 11.44 -8.20
CA GLY A 163 -15.99 10.96 -7.58
C GLY A 163 -16.24 9.48 -7.89
N LEU A 164 -15.92 9.03 -9.09
CA LEU A 164 -15.97 7.60 -9.43
C LEU A 164 -14.92 6.82 -8.65
N GLU A 165 -13.71 7.35 -8.46
CA GLU A 165 -12.70 6.71 -7.59
C GLU A 165 -13.22 6.47 -6.16
N ARG A 166 -13.90 7.47 -5.59
CA ARG A 166 -14.47 7.39 -4.24
C ARG A 166 -15.65 6.43 -4.15
N ASN A 167 -16.49 6.41 -5.17
CA ASN A 167 -17.74 5.66 -5.16
C ASN A 167 -17.59 4.24 -5.66
N PHE A 168 -16.56 3.95 -6.46
CA PHE A 168 -16.36 2.65 -7.09
C PHE A 168 -16.41 1.50 -6.09
N LEU A 169 -15.67 1.59 -4.98
CA LEU A 169 -15.66 0.52 -3.97
C LEU A 169 -17.02 0.31 -3.29
N ARG A 170 -17.83 1.37 -3.14
CA ARG A 170 -19.18 1.26 -2.61
C ARG A 170 -20.11 0.61 -3.62
N ILE A 171 -20.01 1.01 -4.88
CA ILE A 171 -20.79 0.47 -6.01
C ILE A 171 -20.48 -1.02 -6.21
N THR A 172 -19.21 -1.41 -6.11
CA THR A 172 -18.78 -2.80 -6.25
C THR A 172 -18.80 -3.59 -4.94
N SER A 173 -19.42 -3.06 -3.89
CA SER A 173 -19.46 -3.75 -2.60
C SER A 173 -20.31 -5.02 -2.66
N PHE A 174 -19.88 -6.06 -1.94
CA PHE A 174 -20.50 -7.39 -1.95
C PHE A 174 -21.94 -7.44 -1.43
N THR A 175 -22.41 -6.37 -0.79
CA THR A 175 -23.73 -6.27 -0.16
C THR A 175 -24.81 -5.68 -1.05
N GLY A 176 -24.45 -5.15 -2.24
CA GLY A 176 -25.39 -4.59 -3.21
C GLY A 176 -25.79 -5.56 -4.31
N ASP A 177 -26.83 -5.20 -5.07
CA ASP A 177 -27.11 -5.84 -6.35
C ASP A 177 -25.88 -5.70 -7.25
N SER A 178 -25.41 -6.83 -7.78
CA SER A 178 -24.23 -6.82 -8.64
C SER A 178 -24.58 -6.07 -9.91
N PRO A 179 -23.85 -4.99 -10.24
CA PRO A 179 -24.24 -4.20 -11.37
C PRO A 179 -24.08 -5.04 -12.64
N SER A 180 -25.04 -4.90 -13.55
CA SER A 180 -25.01 -5.57 -14.83
C SER A 180 -23.80 -5.09 -15.64
N GLY A 181 -23.16 -6.01 -16.34
CA GLY A 181 -22.05 -5.68 -17.22
C GLY A 181 -21.86 -6.74 -18.29
N GLY A 182 -21.71 -6.30 -19.53
CA GLY A 182 -21.36 -7.15 -20.67
C GLY A 182 -19.85 -7.44 -20.75
N GLN A 183 -19.38 -7.87 -21.92
CA GLN A 183 -17.94 -7.92 -22.15
C GLN A 183 -17.36 -6.50 -22.33
N PRO A 184 -16.13 -6.25 -21.83
CA PRO A 184 -15.46 -4.97 -22.06
C PRO A 184 -15.30 -4.70 -23.56
N SER A 185 -15.62 -3.49 -23.98
CA SER A 185 -15.62 -3.05 -25.38
C SER A 185 -14.50 -2.07 -25.71
N LEU A 186 -13.76 -1.57 -24.71
CA LEU A 186 -12.62 -0.69 -24.93
C LEU A 186 -11.49 -1.39 -25.70
N GLY A 187 -10.95 -0.70 -26.71
CA GLY A 187 -9.81 -1.19 -27.49
C GLY A 187 -8.55 -1.35 -26.62
N ARG A 188 -7.77 -2.42 -26.87
CA ARG A 188 -6.59 -2.75 -26.05
C ARG A 188 -5.56 -1.62 -25.96
N GLU A 189 -5.37 -0.86 -27.04
CA GLU A 189 -4.45 0.28 -27.06
C GLU A 189 -4.92 1.40 -26.13
N ASN A 190 -6.21 1.72 -26.15
CA ASN A 190 -6.79 2.72 -25.24
C ASN A 190 -6.65 2.26 -23.78
N VAL A 191 -6.93 0.99 -23.48
CA VAL A 191 -6.76 0.45 -22.13
C VAL A 191 -5.31 0.59 -21.65
N ARG A 192 -4.33 0.25 -22.49
CA ARG A 192 -2.90 0.40 -22.14
C ARG A 192 -2.54 1.86 -21.85
N ASN A 193 -2.93 2.78 -22.73
CA ASN A 193 -2.64 4.20 -22.55
C ASN A 193 -3.25 4.76 -21.26
N LEU A 194 -4.49 4.34 -20.93
CA LEU A 194 -5.16 4.73 -19.69
C LEU A 194 -4.53 4.09 -18.46
N VAL A 195 -4.09 2.83 -18.53
CA VAL A 195 -3.36 2.18 -17.43
C VAL A 195 -2.02 2.88 -17.18
N ASP A 196 -1.27 3.22 -18.23
CA ASP A 196 0.02 3.92 -18.10
C ASP A 196 -0.16 5.35 -17.53
N GLU A 197 -1.23 6.03 -17.94
CA GLU A 197 -1.63 7.32 -17.36
C GLU A 197 -2.04 7.19 -15.89
N GLY A 198 -2.84 6.17 -15.56
CA GLY A 198 -3.25 5.87 -14.19
C GLY A 198 -2.06 5.56 -13.29
N GLN A 199 -1.09 4.78 -13.79
CA GLN A 199 0.14 4.46 -13.07
C GLN A 199 0.94 5.71 -12.73
N ARG A 200 1.12 6.63 -13.70
CA ARG A 200 1.82 7.91 -13.47
C ARG A 200 1.13 8.72 -12.38
N ARG A 201 -0.20 8.81 -12.40
CA ARG A 201 -0.97 9.52 -11.36
C ARG A 201 -0.87 8.87 -9.99
N VAL A 202 -0.85 7.54 -9.90
CA VAL A 202 -0.63 6.86 -8.63
C VAL A 202 0.73 7.24 -8.07
N VAL A 203 1.79 7.17 -8.88
CA VAL A 203 3.15 7.57 -8.47
C VAL A 203 3.17 9.01 -7.96
N ASP A 204 2.59 9.95 -8.71
CA ASP A 204 2.52 11.36 -8.31
C ASP A 204 1.79 11.54 -6.95
N ARG A 205 0.68 10.82 -6.73
CA ARG A 205 -0.08 10.89 -5.48
C ARG A 205 0.67 10.28 -4.29
N VAL A 206 1.46 9.23 -4.52
CA VAL A 206 2.21 8.55 -3.45
C VAL A 206 3.61 9.09 -3.24
N GLN A 207 4.07 10.05 -4.06
CA GLN A 207 5.43 10.58 -3.98
C GLN A 207 5.79 11.07 -2.57
N GLY A 208 4.89 11.77 -1.90
CA GLY A 208 5.13 12.23 -0.52
C GLY A 208 5.33 11.08 0.48
N LEU A 209 4.65 9.95 0.28
CA LEU A 209 4.85 8.74 1.09
C LEU A 209 6.17 8.05 0.74
N ILE A 210 6.55 8.02 -0.54
CA ILE A 210 7.86 7.49 -0.99
C ILE A 210 8.99 8.31 -0.36
N ASP A 211 8.87 9.64 -0.38
CA ASP A 211 9.85 10.55 0.22
C ASP A 211 9.97 10.33 1.74
N GLU A 212 8.84 10.15 2.44
CA GLU A 212 8.82 9.83 3.88
C GLU A 212 9.55 8.51 4.19
N VAL A 213 9.25 7.44 3.46
CA VAL A 213 9.90 6.14 3.63
C VAL A 213 11.39 6.24 3.26
N HIS A 214 11.75 7.03 2.25
CA HIS A 214 13.14 7.25 1.84
C HIS A 214 13.94 7.96 2.94
N GLU A 215 13.36 8.98 3.58
CA GLU A 215 13.97 9.65 4.71
C GLU A 215 14.13 8.71 5.91
N GLU A 216 13.13 7.88 6.21
CA GLU A 216 13.19 6.88 7.29
C GLU A 216 14.32 5.86 7.03
N ALA A 217 14.38 5.28 5.84
CA ALA A 217 15.42 4.33 5.44
C ALA A 217 16.82 4.96 5.46
N SER A 218 16.95 6.22 5.01
CA SER A 218 18.22 6.96 5.07
C SER A 218 18.69 7.17 6.52
N ARG A 219 17.78 7.54 7.43
CA ARG A 219 18.10 7.70 8.86
C ARG A 219 18.51 6.36 9.50
N ALA A 220 17.83 5.27 9.15
CA ALA A 220 18.18 3.94 9.63
C ALA A 220 19.57 3.50 9.13
N ALA A 221 19.87 3.75 7.85
CA ALA A 221 21.20 3.49 7.27
C ALA A 221 22.31 4.28 7.99
N ASP A 222 22.08 5.56 8.26
CA ASP A 222 23.06 6.41 8.96
C ASP A 222 23.28 5.95 10.41
N ALA A 223 22.21 5.54 11.11
CA ALA A 223 22.31 4.96 12.45
C ALA A 223 23.14 3.67 12.44
N GLU A 224 22.88 2.76 11.50
CA GLU A 224 23.62 1.51 11.39
C GLU A 224 25.10 1.75 11.02
N VAL A 225 25.40 2.73 10.16
CA VAL A 225 26.79 3.14 9.86
C VAL A 225 27.48 3.63 11.13
N GLU A 226 26.79 4.39 11.97
CA GLU A 226 27.36 4.92 13.21
C GLU A 226 27.56 3.83 14.27
N GLU A 227 26.60 2.91 14.44
CA GLU A 227 26.76 1.72 15.28
C GLU A 227 27.97 0.88 14.84
N PHE A 228 28.14 0.68 13.53
CA PHE A 228 29.29 -0.01 12.99
C PHE A 228 30.61 0.71 13.33
N ARG A 229 30.66 2.05 13.19
CA ARG A 229 31.86 2.83 13.55
C ARG A 229 32.19 2.69 15.04
N GLN A 230 31.19 2.76 15.92
CA GLN A 230 31.38 2.58 17.35
C GLN A 230 31.93 1.18 17.69
N MET A 231 31.37 0.14 17.07
CA MET A 231 31.85 -1.23 17.21
C MET A 231 33.32 -1.37 16.76
N GLN A 232 33.69 -0.80 15.60
CA GLN A 232 35.07 -0.85 15.12
C GLN A 232 36.03 -0.06 16.02
N GLN A 233 35.59 1.07 16.58
CA GLN A 233 36.38 1.85 17.53
C GLN A 233 36.62 1.08 18.84
N GLN A 234 35.61 0.36 19.34
CA GLN A 234 35.78 -0.55 20.47
C GLN A 234 36.79 -1.65 20.15
N ARG A 235 36.66 -2.29 18.98
CA ARG A 235 37.58 -3.34 18.54
C ARG A 235 39.03 -2.86 18.47
N ILE A 236 39.27 -1.65 17.95
CA ILE A 236 40.60 -1.05 17.92
C ILE A 236 41.18 -0.91 19.33
N ARG A 237 40.39 -0.43 20.30
CA ARG A 237 40.83 -0.30 21.71
C ARG A 237 41.20 -1.66 22.32
N GLU A 238 40.36 -2.68 22.11
CA GLU A 238 40.64 -4.04 22.61
C GLU A 238 41.94 -4.62 22.03
N LEU A 239 42.19 -4.39 20.73
CA LEU A 239 43.42 -4.83 20.07
C LEU A 239 44.65 -4.02 20.55
N GLU A 240 44.49 -2.72 20.82
CA GLU A 240 45.53 -1.86 21.41
C GLU A 240 45.93 -2.34 22.81
N GLU A 241 44.96 -2.61 23.68
CA GLU A 241 45.18 -3.16 25.03
C GLU A 241 45.87 -4.53 24.96
N ARG A 242 45.43 -5.40 24.04
CA ARG A 242 46.07 -6.71 23.84
C ARG A 242 47.51 -6.58 23.33
N ARG A 243 47.77 -5.64 22.43
CA ARG A 243 49.13 -5.33 21.94
C ARG A 243 50.02 -4.84 23.08
N GLU A 244 49.53 -3.96 23.96
CA GLU A 244 50.27 -3.49 25.13
C GLU A 244 50.56 -4.62 26.13
N SER A 245 49.59 -5.51 26.37
CA SER A 245 49.77 -6.71 27.19
C SER A 245 50.85 -7.63 26.62
N LEU A 246 50.82 -7.93 25.32
CA LEU A 246 51.83 -8.76 24.67
C LEU A 246 53.20 -8.09 24.63
N SER A 247 53.27 -6.77 24.46
CA SER A 247 54.53 -6.01 24.55
C SER A 247 55.14 -6.13 25.95
N SER A 248 54.33 -5.96 27.00
CA SER A 248 54.77 -6.15 28.39
C SER A 248 55.28 -7.58 28.64
N LYS A 249 54.55 -8.60 28.16
CA LYS A 249 54.98 -10.01 28.24
C LYS A 249 56.27 -10.29 27.46
N LEU A 250 56.49 -9.60 26.35
CA LEU A 250 57.71 -9.72 25.56
C LEU A 250 58.91 -9.15 26.33
N ASP A 251 58.72 -8.03 27.02
CA ASP A 251 59.76 -7.41 27.84
C ASP A 251 60.07 -8.24 29.09
N GLU A 252 59.05 -8.81 29.73
CA GLU A 252 59.21 -9.78 30.82
C GLU A 252 59.97 -11.04 30.34
N SER A 253 59.60 -11.59 29.17
CA SER A 253 60.32 -12.72 28.57
C SER A 253 61.79 -12.39 28.25
N ARG A 254 62.12 -11.14 27.90
CA ARG A 254 63.52 -10.72 27.71
C ARG A 254 64.28 -10.78 29.04
N ALA A 255 63.70 -10.25 30.11
CA ALA A 255 64.30 -10.26 31.44
C ALA A 255 64.54 -11.70 31.95
N THR A 256 63.60 -12.62 31.72
CA THR A 256 63.73 -14.03 32.10
C THR A 256 64.83 -14.74 31.30
N ILE A 257 64.92 -14.53 29.98
CA ILE A 257 65.99 -15.11 29.13
C ILE A 257 67.38 -14.68 29.61
N ASP A 258 67.53 -13.44 30.07
CA ASP A 258 68.79 -12.91 30.57
C ASP A 258 69.19 -13.48 31.94
N ALA A 259 68.24 -14.03 32.71
CA ALA A 259 68.43 -14.58 34.06
C ALA A 259 68.49 -16.12 34.14
N SER A 260 68.09 -16.86 33.10
CA SER A 260 67.91 -18.33 33.14
C SER A 260 69.09 -19.18 32.64
N GLU A 261 69.20 -20.41 33.16
CA GLU A 261 70.16 -21.45 32.73
C GLU A 261 69.73 -22.17 31.41
N GLN A 262 70.63 -23.00 30.88
CA GLN A 262 70.68 -23.42 29.46
C GLN A 262 69.41 -24.10 28.90
N VAL A 263 68.64 -24.83 29.71
CA VAL A 263 67.41 -25.54 29.27
C VAL A 263 66.20 -24.61 29.30
N GLU A 264 65.99 -23.87 30.39
CA GLU A 264 64.91 -22.88 30.53
C GLU A 264 65.02 -21.76 29.49
N ARG A 265 66.25 -21.42 29.09
CA ARG A 265 66.52 -20.42 28.04
C ARG A 265 65.93 -20.80 26.68
N VAL A 266 65.89 -22.09 26.33
CA VAL A 266 65.37 -22.55 25.02
C VAL A 266 63.84 -22.45 24.96
N GLU A 267 63.15 -22.78 26.04
CA GLU A 267 61.69 -22.64 26.13
C GLU A 267 61.27 -21.17 26.13
N ALA A 268 61.97 -20.31 26.87
CA ALA A 268 61.73 -18.88 26.87
C ALA A 268 61.95 -18.24 25.48
N LEU A 269 62.95 -18.70 24.72
CA LEU A 269 63.16 -18.26 23.34
C LEU A 269 62.02 -18.68 22.39
N LYS A 270 61.44 -19.88 22.57
CA LYS A 270 60.27 -20.31 21.79
C LYS A 270 59.06 -19.44 22.09
N GLN A 271 58.75 -19.21 23.36
CA GLN A 271 57.64 -18.34 23.78
C GLN A 271 57.81 -16.91 23.26
N ARG A 272 59.03 -16.35 23.33
CA ARG A 272 59.35 -15.04 22.77
C ARG A 272 59.08 -14.96 21.26
N LYS A 273 59.41 -16.01 20.51
CA LYS A 273 59.15 -16.07 19.06
C LYS A 273 57.65 -16.07 18.79
N GLN A 274 56.87 -16.82 19.56
CA GLN A 274 55.41 -16.84 19.44
C GLN A 274 54.79 -15.48 19.74
N ILE A 275 55.16 -14.86 20.87
CA ILE A 275 54.66 -13.52 21.27
C ILE A 275 55.00 -12.46 20.20
N LYS A 276 56.19 -12.53 19.60
CA LYS A 276 56.55 -11.65 18.48
C LYS A 276 55.66 -11.84 17.26
N GLY A 277 55.37 -13.08 16.89
CA GLY A 277 54.45 -13.38 15.79
C GLY A 277 53.07 -12.79 16.03
N GLU A 278 52.49 -13.03 17.21
CA GLU A 278 51.19 -12.47 17.60
C GLU A 278 51.18 -10.92 17.60
N LEU A 279 52.28 -10.28 18.02
CA LEU A 279 52.44 -8.82 17.97
C LEU A 279 52.47 -8.28 16.54
N GLU A 280 53.17 -8.93 15.63
CA GLU A 280 53.25 -8.55 14.22
C GLU A 280 51.88 -8.67 13.54
N GLU A 281 51.17 -9.77 13.80
CA GLU A 281 49.79 -9.99 13.32
C GLU A 281 48.84 -8.89 13.82
N LEU A 282 48.82 -8.63 15.14
CA LEU A 282 47.97 -7.59 15.73
C LEU A 282 48.31 -6.19 15.22
N THR A 283 49.59 -5.89 15.00
CA THR A 283 50.02 -4.58 14.48
C THR A 283 49.53 -4.37 13.06
N THR A 284 49.57 -5.43 12.25
CA THR A 284 49.03 -5.42 10.88
C THR A 284 47.52 -5.22 10.89
N GLU A 285 46.78 -6.00 11.69
CA GLU A 285 45.32 -5.87 11.84
C GLU A 285 44.91 -4.46 12.29
N LEU A 286 45.58 -3.90 13.31
CA LEU A 286 45.35 -2.53 13.79
C LEU A 286 45.63 -1.49 12.71
N SER A 287 46.70 -1.65 11.93
CA SER A 287 47.04 -0.71 10.86
C SER A 287 45.97 -0.69 9.76
N ASP A 288 45.48 -1.87 9.39
CA ASP A 288 44.43 -2.02 8.38
C ASP A 288 43.10 -1.46 8.88
N LEU A 289 42.71 -1.75 10.12
CA LEU A 289 41.48 -1.22 10.73
C LEU A 289 41.52 0.30 10.85
N ARG A 290 42.65 0.88 11.29
CA ARG A 290 42.82 2.34 11.35
C ARG A 290 42.74 2.98 9.97
N ARG A 291 43.38 2.39 8.96
CA ARG A 291 43.27 2.86 7.57
C ARG A 291 41.82 2.84 7.07
N ARG A 292 41.09 1.74 7.32
CA ARG A 292 39.68 1.62 6.92
C ARG A 292 38.78 2.61 7.66
N ARG A 293 39.05 2.86 8.94
CA ARG A 293 38.37 3.90 9.74
C ARG A 293 38.62 5.29 9.19
N ASP A 294 39.87 5.62 8.85
CA ASP A 294 40.24 6.95 8.32
C ASP A 294 39.60 7.21 6.95
N GLN A 295 39.29 6.14 6.20
CA GLN A 295 38.52 6.18 4.96
C GLN A 295 37.00 6.18 5.19
N GLY A 296 36.53 6.04 6.44
CA GLY A 296 35.12 5.99 6.79
C GLY A 296 34.40 4.68 6.45
N PHE A 297 35.12 3.59 6.17
CA PHE A 297 34.55 2.29 5.78
C PHE A 297 33.63 2.34 4.53
N PRO A 298 34.14 2.78 3.37
CA PRO A 298 33.30 3.06 2.20
C PRO A 298 32.56 1.84 1.65
N GLU A 299 33.19 0.65 1.68
CA GLU A 299 32.55 -0.61 1.26
C GLU A 299 31.37 -0.96 2.15
N ARG A 300 31.52 -0.84 3.47
CA ARG A 300 30.45 -1.14 4.42
C ARG A 300 29.33 -0.10 4.36
N GLN A 301 29.66 1.18 4.18
CA GLN A 301 28.64 2.22 3.92
C GLN A 301 27.82 1.91 2.67
N LYS A 302 28.46 1.44 1.60
CA LYS A 302 27.75 1.07 0.37
C LYS A 302 26.83 -0.12 0.61
N GLU A 303 27.30 -1.16 1.30
CA GLU A 303 26.51 -2.33 1.65
C GLU A 303 25.30 -1.97 2.52
N ILE A 304 25.51 -1.14 3.54
CA ILE A 304 24.41 -0.63 4.40
C ILE A 304 23.41 0.15 3.56
N ARG A 305 23.84 1.14 2.77
CA ARG A 305 22.93 1.93 1.93
C ARG A 305 22.18 1.09 0.88
N GLN A 306 22.81 0.04 0.35
CA GLN A 306 22.15 -0.87 -0.59
C GLN A 306 21.04 -1.68 0.09
N ARG A 307 21.21 -2.06 1.35
CA ARG A 307 20.14 -2.72 2.12
C ARG A 307 18.97 -1.79 2.45
N HIS A 308 19.24 -0.50 2.57
CA HIS A 308 18.23 0.53 2.78
C HIS A 308 17.73 1.17 1.47
N ALA A 309 18.10 0.62 0.31
CA ALA A 309 17.58 1.09 -0.96
C ALA A 309 16.10 0.74 -1.09
N LEU A 310 15.32 1.67 -1.66
CA LEU A 310 13.89 1.47 -1.90
C LEU A 310 13.64 0.88 -3.28
N ASP A 311 12.77 -0.12 -3.32
CA ASP A 311 12.09 -0.59 -4.52
C ASP A 311 10.61 -0.20 -4.44
N VAL A 312 10.14 0.56 -5.44
CA VAL A 312 8.76 1.02 -5.52
C VAL A 312 8.12 0.39 -6.74
N LYS A 313 7.13 -0.45 -6.51
CA LYS A 313 6.42 -1.17 -7.56
C LYS A 313 4.95 -0.78 -7.57
N VAL A 314 4.53 -0.12 -8.65
CA VAL A 314 3.12 0.14 -8.94
C VAL A 314 2.67 -0.83 -10.03
N SER A 315 1.75 -1.74 -9.69
CA SER A 315 1.26 -2.76 -10.62
C SER A 315 -0.27 -2.70 -10.72
N PRO A 316 -0.85 -2.68 -11.93
CA PRO A 316 -2.29 -2.82 -12.09
C PRO A 316 -2.70 -4.24 -11.67
N LEU A 317 -3.73 -4.35 -10.82
CA LEU A 317 -4.34 -5.62 -10.43
C LEU A 317 -5.54 -5.94 -11.31
N THR A 318 -6.48 -5.00 -11.39
CA THR A 318 -7.71 -5.15 -12.17
C THR A 318 -8.05 -3.87 -12.92
N ALA A 319 -8.74 -4.03 -14.04
CA ALA A 319 -9.22 -2.92 -14.86
C ALA A 319 -10.70 -3.13 -15.21
N THR A 320 -11.55 -2.24 -14.74
CA THR A 320 -13.00 -2.31 -14.95
C THR A 320 -13.43 -1.17 -15.85
N GLN A 321 -14.03 -1.51 -16.99
CA GLN A 321 -14.73 -0.52 -17.80
C GLN A 321 -16.03 -0.14 -17.10
N VAL A 322 -16.25 1.16 -16.91
CA VAL A 322 -17.49 1.68 -16.35
C VAL A 322 -18.19 2.48 -17.42
N GLU A 323 -19.38 2.05 -17.83
CA GLU A 323 -20.29 2.88 -18.61
C GLU A 323 -21.20 3.61 -17.63
N TYR A 324 -21.38 4.92 -17.82
CA TYR A 324 -22.15 5.74 -16.90
C TYR A 324 -22.95 6.80 -17.66
N GLU A 325 -24.16 7.07 -17.19
CA GLU A 325 -25.00 8.14 -17.72
C GLU A 325 -24.43 9.51 -17.31
N ARG A 326 -24.33 10.43 -18.27
CA ARG A 326 -23.96 11.83 -18.04
C ARG A 326 -25.07 12.75 -18.55
N GLY A 327 -25.33 13.80 -17.78
CA GLY A 327 -26.35 14.78 -18.08
C GLY A 327 -26.26 15.94 -17.10
N GLU A 328 -27.42 16.40 -16.65
CA GLU A 328 -27.54 17.47 -15.67
C GLU A 328 -28.36 17.00 -14.48
N ILE A 329 -28.03 17.50 -13.29
CA ILE A 329 -28.87 17.39 -12.11
C ILE A 329 -29.49 18.76 -11.82
N GLU A 330 -30.80 18.78 -11.67
CA GLU A 330 -31.54 19.94 -11.18
C GLU A 330 -31.78 19.76 -9.68
N ILE A 331 -31.24 20.68 -8.89
CA ILE A 331 -31.33 20.67 -7.43
C ILE A 331 -32.21 21.84 -7.01
N GLU A 332 -33.33 21.54 -6.38
CA GLU A 332 -34.23 22.54 -5.81
C GLU A 332 -33.80 22.87 -4.37
N LEU A 333 -33.38 24.12 -4.17
CA LEU A 333 -32.90 24.65 -2.90
C LEU A 333 -33.98 25.54 -2.27
N GLY A 334 -34.16 25.41 -0.97
CA GLY A 334 -35.06 26.25 -0.18
C GLY A 334 -34.36 26.89 1.01
N GLU A 335 -34.61 28.16 1.24
CA GLU A 335 -34.18 28.92 2.42
C GLU A 335 -35.30 29.90 2.77
N GLU A 336 -35.86 29.77 3.97
CA GLU A 336 -37.07 30.51 4.38
C GLU A 336 -38.21 30.39 3.34
N ASP A 337 -38.61 31.52 2.72
CA ASP A 337 -39.64 31.60 1.67
C ASP A 337 -39.06 31.65 0.25
N VAL A 338 -37.74 31.56 0.09
CA VAL A 338 -37.06 31.59 -1.21
C VAL A 338 -36.84 30.17 -1.70
N ILE A 339 -37.21 29.91 -2.96
CA ILE A 339 -36.95 28.66 -3.67
C ILE A 339 -36.13 28.99 -4.91
N GLN A 340 -35.04 28.27 -5.12
CA GLN A 340 -34.21 28.41 -6.29
C GLN A 340 -33.81 27.04 -6.84
N ALA A 341 -34.02 26.83 -8.14
CA ALA A 341 -33.49 25.67 -8.84
C ALA A 341 -32.07 25.96 -9.34
N LEU A 342 -31.18 24.99 -9.18
CA LEU A 342 -29.81 25.05 -9.64
C LEU A 342 -29.52 23.83 -10.52
N THR A 343 -29.12 24.08 -11.76
CA THR A 343 -28.77 23.03 -12.72
C THR A 343 -27.27 22.94 -12.87
N VAL A 344 -26.69 21.74 -12.70
CA VAL A 344 -25.25 21.50 -12.83
C VAL A 344 -24.99 20.20 -13.59
N GLY A 345 -23.90 20.14 -14.36
CA GLY A 345 -23.47 18.90 -15.00
C GLY A 345 -23.21 17.79 -13.96
N TYR A 346 -23.72 16.60 -14.24
CA TYR A 346 -23.67 15.46 -13.35
C TYR A 346 -23.42 14.15 -14.10
N GLY A 347 -22.61 13.27 -13.53
CA GLY A 347 -22.44 11.90 -14.01
C GLY A 347 -22.80 10.90 -12.93
N ILE A 348 -23.58 9.88 -13.26
CA ILE A 348 -23.93 8.81 -12.32
C ILE A 348 -22.65 8.10 -11.84
N GLY A 349 -22.51 7.94 -10.52
CA GLY A 349 -21.29 7.43 -9.88
C GLY A 349 -20.09 8.39 -9.85
N VAL A 350 -20.03 9.37 -10.77
CA VAL A 350 -18.99 10.41 -10.85
C VAL A 350 -19.32 11.61 -9.95
N GLY A 351 -20.60 11.97 -9.81
CA GLY A 351 -21.03 13.18 -9.11
C GLY A 351 -21.06 14.41 -10.02
N VAL A 352 -21.02 15.59 -9.39
CA VAL A 352 -21.01 16.88 -10.10
C VAL A 352 -19.74 17.01 -10.95
N THR A 353 -19.89 17.36 -12.23
CA THR A 353 -18.77 17.56 -13.16
C THR A 353 -18.41 19.03 -13.39
N ASP A 354 -19.32 19.95 -13.04
CA ASP A 354 -19.14 21.38 -13.25
C ASP A 354 -18.92 22.12 -11.92
N SER A 355 -18.13 23.19 -11.95
CA SER A 355 -17.92 24.04 -10.77
C SER A 355 -19.06 25.04 -10.61
N VAL A 356 -19.54 25.22 -9.37
CA VAL A 356 -20.53 26.26 -9.04
C VAL A 356 -19.81 27.40 -8.34
N GLN A 357 -20.06 28.63 -8.79
CA GLN A 357 -19.42 29.82 -8.23
C GLN A 357 -20.37 30.62 -7.36
N CYS A 358 -19.83 31.18 -6.29
CA CYS A 358 -20.52 32.17 -5.47
C CYS A 358 -20.82 33.43 -6.29
N THR A 359 -22.06 33.88 -6.26
CA THR A 359 -22.54 35.06 -6.98
C THR A 359 -21.85 36.34 -6.50
N ALA A 360 -21.55 36.43 -5.20
CA ALA A 360 -20.96 37.63 -4.60
C ALA A 360 -19.43 37.76 -4.83
N CYS A 361 -18.66 36.68 -4.72
CA CYS A 361 -17.19 36.75 -4.80
C CYS A 361 -16.56 35.96 -5.96
N GLY A 362 -17.35 35.20 -6.73
CA GLY A 362 -16.87 34.37 -7.84
C GLY A 362 -16.03 33.15 -7.43
N ARG A 363 -15.85 32.89 -6.13
CA ARG A 363 -15.13 31.70 -5.66
C ARG A 363 -15.96 30.45 -5.83
N GLU A 364 -15.31 29.34 -6.13
CA GLU A 364 -15.95 28.04 -6.25
C GLU A 364 -16.50 27.54 -4.91
N LEU A 365 -17.69 26.92 -4.97
CA LEU A 365 -18.29 26.21 -3.86
C LEU A 365 -17.62 24.85 -3.69
N THR A 366 -17.10 24.61 -2.50
CA THR A 366 -16.41 23.37 -2.16
C THR A 366 -16.85 22.89 -0.77
N GLN A 367 -16.38 21.73 -0.33
CA GLN A 367 -16.64 21.29 1.04
C GLN A 367 -16.06 22.27 2.08
N GLN A 368 -14.97 22.96 1.75
CA GLN A 368 -14.32 23.96 2.62
C GLN A 368 -14.89 25.37 2.46
N ASN A 369 -15.66 25.61 1.39
CA ASN A 369 -16.35 26.87 1.12
C ASN A 369 -17.80 26.55 0.71
N PRO A 370 -18.63 26.08 1.67
CA PRO A 370 -19.96 25.59 1.36
C PRO A 370 -20.92 26.73 0.96
N LEU A 371 -22.05 26.34 0.37
CA LEU A 371 -23.22 27.20 0.24
C LEU A 371 -23.74 27.57 1.63
N VAL A 372 -24.10 28.83 1.83
CA VAL A 372 -24.69 29.30 3.10
C VAL A 372 -26.04 29.98 2.89
N SER A 373 -26.23 30.68 1.77
CA SER A 373 -27.50 31.33 1.44
C SER A 373 -27.77 31.34 -0.06
N ILE A 374 -29.04 31.29 -0.44
CA ILE A 374 -29.59 31.47 -1.79
C ILE A 374 -30.32 32.82 -1.93
N ILE A 375 -30.39 33.63 -0.88
CA ILE A 375 -31.02 34.97 -0.94
C ILE A 375 -30.17 35.89 -1.83
N GLY A 376 -30.77 36.35 -2.94
CA GLY A 376 -30.07 37.20 -3.91
C GLY A 376 -29.06 36.46 -4.79
N GLY A 377 -29.09 35.13 -4.79
CA GLY A 377 -28.20 34.25 -5.55
C GLY A 377 -27.44 33.27 -4.66
N VAL A 378 -26.68 32.38 -5.30
CA VAL A 378 -25.90 31.35 -4.61
C VAL A 378 -24.70 31.99 -3.91
N ASN A 379 -24.64 31.97 -2.57
CA ASN A 379 -23.61 32.65 -1.77
C ASN A 379 -22.85 31.69 -0.86
N CYS A 380 -21.52 31.82 -0.84
CA CYS A 380 -20.64 30.97 -0.05
C CYS A 380 -20.37 31.49 1.37
N ASP A 381 -19.90 30.61 2.24
CA ASP A 381 -19.47 30.91 3.61
C ASP A 381 -18.45 32.06 3.70
N ALA A 382 -17.48 32.14 2.78
CA ALA A 382 -16.48 33.21 2.82
C ALA A 382 -17.03 34.63 2.58
N CYS A 383 -18.28 34.77 2.14
CA CYS A 383 -18.96 36.05 1.94
C CYS A 383 -19.90 36.44 3.09
N TYR A 384 -20.13 35.53 4.03
CA TYR A 384 -21.06 35.69 5.15
C TYR A 384 -20.33 35.94 6.47
#